data_AF-A0A9D2E420-F1
#
_entry.id   AF-A0A9D2E420-F1
#
_cell.length_a   1.000
_cell.length_b   1.000
_cell.length_c   1.000
_cell.angle_alpha   90.00
_cell.angle_beta   90.00
_cell.angle_gamma   90.00
#
_symmetry.space_group_name_H-M   'P 1'
#
loop_
_entity.id
_entity.type
_entity.pdbx_description
1 polymer ?
#
loop_
_entity_poly.entity_id
_entity_poly.type
_entity_poly.pdbx_seq_one_letter_code
_entity_poly.pdbx_strand_id
1 'polypeptide(L)'
;MFKKFLKMNAGDFSLYAAIAGGLFLLGEAVILCVMAFLKPDTGIFLAGIVLPIAGAFSLFIMSFTNSTVMFDTALRFGRTRRQSLGLVVALLALEGAFVMGLAGLLALAERFLLPGLWAKLAGFEGWKLGLNMPVPEGSQPVQAALLQIESFVLAWWWYPLLWAAALALGLCFGALIQRFGPKGAWALWAIWMGLCFGPQLLGQNAYLIGQWSIGLIAGVAVLVAAGLVWAVWSLLHAVVRW
;
A
#
# COMPACT_ATOMS: atom_id res chain seq x y z
N MET A 1 -6.83 -20.34 20.08
CA MET A 1 -8.00 -19.65 19.47
C MET A 1 -7.64 -18.87 18.22
N PHE A 2 -6.57 -18.05 18.25
CA PHE A 2 -6.12 -17.29 17.08
C PHE A 2 -5.95 -18.15 15.82
N LYS A 3 -5.37 -19.37 15.93
CA LYS A 3 -5.27 -20.33 14.81
C LYS A 3 -6.60 -20.66 14.12
N LYS A 4 -7.72 -20.78 14.87
CA LYS A 4 -9.05 -21.03 14.28
C LYS A 4 -9.57 -19.77 13.59
N PHE A 5 -9.35 -18.61 14.19
CA PHE A 5 -9.70 -17.31 13.60
C PHE A 5 -8.93 -17.03 12.31
N LEU A 6 -7.63 -17.36 12.29
CA LEU A 6 -6.78 -17.30 11.10
C LEU A 6 -7.29 -18.25 10.00
N LYS A 7 -7.69 -19.48 10.37
CA LYS A 7 -8.23 -20.44 9.40
C LYS A 7 -9.54 -19.97 8.76
N MET A 8 -10.40 -19.26 9.52
CA MET A 8 -11.63 -18.69 8.98
C MET A 8 -11.36 -17.56 7.97
N ASN A 9 -10.33 -16.75 8.22
CA ASN A 9 -9.93 -15.65 7.34
C ASN A 9 -8.78 -16.03 6.40
N ALA A 10 -8.57 -17.33 6.14
CA ALA A 10 -7.51 -17.79 5.24
C ALA A 10 -7.73 -17.27 3.79
N GLY A 11 -8.99 -17.01 3.42
CA GLY A 11 -9.35 -16.41 2.15
C GLY A 11 -8.74 -15.02 1.94
N ASP A 12 -8.57 -14.23 3.00
CA ASP A 12 -8.05 -12.87 2.90
C ASP A 12 -6.58 -12.88 2.43
N PHE A 13 -5.78 -13.85 2.90
CA PHE A 13 -4.41 -14.07 2.42
C PHE A 13 -4.37 -14.38 0.93
N SER A 14 -5.32 -15.17 0.43
CA SER A 14 -5.41 -15.48 -1.00
C SER A 14 -5.80 -14.26 -1.82
N LEU A 15 -6.69 -13.40 -1.30
CA LEU A 15 -7.08 -12.16 -1.95
C LEU A 15 -5.90 -11.20 -2.04
N TYR A 16 -5.16 -11.02 -0.94
CA TYR A 16 -3.96 -10.20 -0.92
C TYR A 16 -2.88 -10.70 -1.88
N ALA A 17 -2.65 -12.01 -1.92
CA ALA A 17 -1.74 -12.63 -2.87
C ALA A 17 -2.21 -12.44 -4.32
N ALA A 18 -3.52 -12.55 -4.58
CA ALA A 18 -4.09 -12.33 -5.90
C ALA A 18 -3.97 -10.87 -6.36
N ILE A 19 -4.20 -9.90 -5.48
CA ILE A 19 -4.05 -8.48 -5.80
C ILE A 19 -2.59 -8.15 -6.10
N ALA A 20 -1.68 -8.47 -5.17
CA ALA A 20 -0.27 -8.13 -5.33
C ALA A 20 0.40 -8.93 -6.46
N GLY A 21 0.15 -10.24 -6.53
CA GLY A 21 0.66 -11.09 -7.61
C GLY A 21 0.03 -10.77 -8.96
N GLY A 22 -1.27 -10.47 -9.00
CA GLY A 22 -1.97 -10.09 -10.23
C GLY A 22 -1.46 -8.76 -10.80
N LEU A 23 -1.31 -7.73 -9.96
CA LEU A 23 -0.73 -6.45 -10.37
C LEU A 23 0.72 -6.60 -10.83
N PHE A 24 1.50 -7.44 -10.15
CA PHE A 24 2.86 -7.77 -10.55
C PHE A 24 2.90 -8.41 -11.94
N LEU A 25 2.18 -9.52 -12.14
CA LEU A 25 2.15 -10.23 -13.42
C LEU A 25 1.62 -9.36 -14.56
N LEU A 26 0.61 -8.54 -14.31
CA LEU A 26 0.08 -7.60 -15.29
C LEU A 26 1.13 -6.54 -15.67
N GLY A 27 1.78 -5.93 -14.68
CA GLY A 27 2.85 -4.96 -14.91
C GLY A 27 3.98 -5.56 -15.74
N GLU A 28 4.42 -6.76 -15.37
CA GLU A 28 5.47 -7.49 -16.11
C GLU A 28 5.05 -7.88 -17.52
N ALA A 29 3.81 -8.34 -17.72
CA ALA A 29 3.32 -8.67 -19.05
C ALA A 29 3.33 -7.44 -19.96
N VAL A 30 2.95 -6.27 -19.44
CA VAL A 30 3.00 -4.99 -20.18
C VAL A 30 4.45 -4.62 -20.50
N ILE A 31 5.36 -4.67 -19.53
CA ILE A 31 6.78 -4.36 -19.74
C ILE A 31 7.39 -5.30 -20.78
N LEU A 32 7.15 -6.60 -20.67
CA LEU A 32 7.64 -7.60 -21.62
C LEU A 32 7.11 -7.36 -23.04
N CYS A 33 5.82 -7.01 -23.19
CA CYS A 33 5.25 -6.66 -24.49
C CYS A 33 5.93 -5.41 -25.08
N VAL A 34 6.10 -4.36 -24.28
CA VAL A 34 6.77 -3.13 -24.71
C VAL A 34 8.22 -3.43 -25.14
N MET A 35 8.96 -4.23 -24.37
CA MET A 35 10.33 -4.63 -24.69
C MET A 35 10.42 -5.44 -25.98
N ALA A 36 9.45 -6.32 -26.25
CA ALA A 36 9.43 -7.15 -27.46
C ALA A 36 9.09 -6.37 -28.73
N PHE A 37 8.14 -5.42 -28.66
CA PHE A 37 7.62 -4.72 -29.85
C PHE A 37 8.28 -3.37 -30.10
N LEU A 38 8.48 -2.56 -29.06
CA LEU A 38 8.97 -1.19 -29.19
C LEU A 38 10.50 -1.09 -29.02
N LYS A 39 11.13 -2.12 -28.45
CA LYS A 39 12.59 -2.20 -28.18
C LYS A 39 13.18 -0.87 -27.65
N PRO A 40 12.64 -0.32 -26.56
CA PRO A 40 13.17 0.91 -25.98
C PRO A 40 14.57 0.68 -25.39
N ASP A 41 15.39 1.73 -25.40
CA ASP A 41 16.74 1.72 -24.80
C ASP A 41 16.70 1.81 -23.26
N THR A 42 15.53 2.11 -22.69
CA THR A 42 15.30 2.32 -21.25
C THR A 42 14.20 1.42 -20.67
N GLY A 43 14.39 1.00 -19.42
CA GLY A 43 13.41 0.24 -18.62
C GLY A 43 13.21 0.84 -17.24
N ILE A 44 12.08 0.52 -16.60
CA ILE A 44 11.68 1.06 -15.29
C ILE A 44 11.30 -0.10 -14.37
N PHE A 45 11.82 -0.11 -13.14
CA PHE A 45 11.29 -0.98 -12.09
C PHE A 45 9.97 -0.42 -11.56
N LEU A 46 8.89 -1.19 -11.68
CA LEU A 46 7.54 -0.76 -11.33
C LEU A 46 7.08 -1.35 -9.99
N ALA A 47 7.44 -2.61 -9.73
CA ALA A 47 6.87 -3.35 -8.60
C ALA A 47 7.33 -2.81 -7.24
N GLY A 48 8.55 -2.25 -7.17
CA GLY A 48 9.14 -1.68 -5.96
C GLY A 48 8.41 -0.48 -5.34
N ILE A 49 7.51 0.18 -6.08
CA ILE A 49 6.67 1.29 -5.60
C ILE A 49 5.19 0.92 -5.65
N VAL A 50 4.74 0.33 -6.76
CA VAL A 50 3.30 0.10 -6.98
C VAL A 50 2.75 -0.96 -6.03
N LEU A 51 3.49 -2.05 -5.80
CA LEU A 51 3.03 -3.14 -4.93
C LEU A 51 2.88 -2.75 -3.46
N PRO A 52 3.84 -2.08 -2.79
CA PRO A 52 3.65 -1.67 -1.40
C PRO A 52 2.50 -0.66 -1.23
N ILE A 53 2.29 0.23 -2.20
CA ILE A 53 1.16 1.18 -2.17
C ILE A 53 -0.17 0.46 -2.35
N ALA A 54 -0.30 -0.40 -3.36
CA ALA A 54 -1.51 -1.19 -3.58
C ALA A 54 -1.80 -2.10 -2.39
N GLY A 55 -0.76 -2.71 -1.82
CA GLY A 55 -0.82 -3.49 -0.60
C GLY A 55 -1.34 -2.69 0.59
N ALA A 56 -0.78 -1.50 0.84
CA ALA A 56 -1.24 -0.60 1.90
C ALA A 56 -2.72 -0.24 1.72
N PHE A 57 -3.13 0.06 0.50
CA PHE A 57 -4.51 0.44 0.20
C PHE A 57 -5.49 -0.72 0.41
N SER A 58 -5.13 -1.93 -0.04
CA SER A 58 -5.94 -3.13 0.20
C SER A 58 -6.07 -3.44 1.69
N LEU A 59 -4.98 -3.31 2.46
CA LEU A 59 -4.98 -3.49 3.90
C LEU A 59 -5.83 -2.44 4.61
N PHE A 60 -5.77 -1.18 4.16
CA PHE A 60 -6.61 -0.11 4.67
C PHE A 60 -8.10 -0.42 4.48
N ILE A 61 -8.50 -0.89 3.29
CA ILE A 61 -9.89 -1.28 2.99
C ILE A 61 -10.37 -2.42 3.89
N MET A 62 -9.56 -3.47 4.01
CA MET A 62 -9.91 -4.60 4.87
C MET A 62 -9.89 -4.24 6.34
N SER A 63 -9.04 -3.31 6.77
CA SER A 63 -8.97 -2.88 8.16
C SER A 63 -10.27 -2.21 8.62
N PHE A 64 -10.88 -1.32 7.83
CA PHE A 64 -12.17 -0.73 8.21
C PHE A 64 -13.35 -1.70 8.01
N THR A 65 -13.27 -2.61 7.04
CA THR A 65 -14.31 -3.62 6.80
C THR A 65 -14.36 -4.66 7.93
N ASN A 66 -13.21 -5.20 8.32
CA ASN A 66 -13.12 -6.19 9.39
C ASN A 66 -13.41 -5.58 10.77
N SER A 67 -13.03 -4.33 11.01
CA SER A 67 -13.37 -3.65 12.28
C SER A 67 -14.85 -3.30 12.41
N THR A 68 -15.61 -3.20 11.31
CA THR A 68 -17.06 -2.98 11.38
C THR A 68 -17.83 -4.29 11.45
N VAL A 69 -17.52 -5.27 10.59
CA VAL A 69 -18.27 -6.52 10.46
C VAL A 69 -17.85 -7.57 11.49
N MET A 70 -16.54 -7.86 11.58
CA MET A 70 -16.06 -8.96 12.43
C MET A 70 -16.10 -8.61 13.91
N PHE A 71 -15.90 -7.34 14.25
CA PHE A 71 -16.01 -6.88 15.64
C PHE A 71 -17.45 -7.02 16.17
N ASP A 72 -18.46 -6.54 15.43
CA ASP A 72 -19.85 -6.64 15.84
C ASP A 72 -20.32 -8.11 15.91
N THR A 73 -19.96 -8.90 14.91
CA THR A 73 -20.24 -10.34 14.89
C THR A 73 -19.64 -11.04 16.11
N ALA A 74 -18.39 -10.72 16.48
CA ALA A 74 -17.75 -11.31 17.66
C ALA A 74 -18.43 -10.91 18.99
N LEU A 75 -18.95 -9.68 19.09
CA LEU A 75 -19.71 -9.24 20.27
C LEU A 75 -21.06 -9.95 20.39
N ARG A 76 -21.75 -10.18 19.26
CA ARG A 76 -23.00 -10.94 19.22
C ARG A 76 -22.84 -12.39 19.68
N PHE A 77 -21.67 -12.98 19.47
CA PHE A 77 -21.33 -14.32 19.99
C PHE A 77 -20.84 -14.32 21.45
N GLY A 78 -21.07 -13.24 22.21
CA GLY A 78 -20.82 -13.18 23.65
C GLY A 78 -19.34 -13.03 24.04
N ARG A 79 -18.46 -12.61 23.12
CA ARG A 79 -17.05 -12.34 23.46
C ARG A 79 -16.88 -10.99 24.13
N THR A 80 -15.84 -10.89 24.96
CA THR A 80 -15.45 -9.62 25.59
C THR A 80 -14.85 -8.66 24.55
N ARG A 81 -15.16 -7.36 24.67
CA ARG A 81 -14.72 -6.31 23.73
C ARG A 81 -13.20 -6.23 23.56
N ARG A 82 -12.44 -6.46 24.65
CA ARG A 82 -10.97 -6.46 24.62
C ARG A 82 -10.42 -7.64 23.82
N GLN A 83 -11.03 -8.81 23.95
CA GLN A 83 -10.60 -10.01 23.22
C GLN A 83 -10.96 -9.93 21.73
N SER A 84 -12.13 -9.39 21.38
CA SER A 84 -12.50 -9.22 19.97
C SER A 84 -11.61 -8.19 19.27
N LEU A 85 -11.36 -7.03 19.91
CA LEU A 85 -10.45 -6.02 19.37
C LEU A 85 -9.03 -6.57 19.19
N GLY A 86 -8.50 -7.26 20.22
CA GLY A 86 -7.16 -7.86 20.13
C GLY A 86 -7.04 -8.88 19.00
N LEU A 87 -8.08 -9.68 18.74
CA LEU A 87 -8.08 -10.66 17.64
C LEU A 87 -8.15 -10.00 16.27
N VAL A 88 -8.98 -8.96 16.09
CA VAL A 88 -9.08 -8.22 14.82
C VAL A 88 -7.78 -7.48 14.52
N VAL A 89 -7.22 -6.77 15.49
CA VAL A 89 -5.95 -6.06 15.32
C VAL A 89 -4.80 -7.03 15.03
N ALA A 90 -4.73 -8.16 15.74
CA ALA A 90 -3.70 -9.18 15.50
C ALA A 90 -3.82 -9.83 14.12
N LEU A 91 -5.05 -10.06 13.64
CA LEU A 91 -5.29 -10.60 12.30
C LEU A 91 -4.84 -9.60 11.23
N LEU A 92 -5.33 -8.36 11.29
CA LEU A 92 -4.98 -7.31 10.34
C LEU A 92 -3.47 -7.02 10.34
N ALA A 93 -2.83 -7.03 11.50
CA ALA A 93 -1.38 -6.90 11.61
C ALA A 93 -0.63 -8.00 10.84
N LEU A 94 -1.08 -9.25 10.98
CA LEU A 94 -0.48 -10.40 10.31
C LEU A 94 -0.75 -10.38 8.80
N GLU A 95 -1.97 -10.07 8.38
CA GLU A 95 -2.33 -9.87 6.97
C GLU A 95 -1.49 -8.77 6.33
N GLY A 96 -1.35 -7.63 7.01
CA GLY A 96 -0.53 -6.54 6.53
C GLY A 96 0.94 -6.91 6.43
N ALA A 97 1.48 -7.65 7.40
CA ALA A 97 2.86 -8.14 7.34
C ALA A 97 3.06 -9.10 6.16
N PHE A 98 2.08 -9.97 5.90
CA PHE A 98 2.08 -10.87 4.75
C PHE A 98 2.08 -10.10 3.43
N VAL A 99 1.18 -9.13 3.24
CA VAL A 99 1.08 -8.31 2.03
C VAL A 99 2.38 -7.55 1.76
N MET A 100 2.94 -6.90 2.79
CA MET A 100 4.17 -6.13 2.66
C MET A 100 5.38 -7.02 2.41
N GLY A 101 5.44 -8.18 3.07
CA GLY A 101 6.47 -9.18 2.81
C GLY A 101 6.39 -9.70 1.39
N LEU A 102 5.19 -10.03 0.90
CA LEU A 102 4.97 -10.50 -0.47
C LEU A 102 5.31 -9.40 -1.50
N ALA A 103 4.90 -8.15 -1.27
CA ALA A 103 5.28 -7.02 -2.13
C ALA A 103 6.80 -6.84 -2.19
N GLY A 104 7.49 -6.93 -1.04
CA GLY A 104 8.94 -6.84 -0.96
C GLY A 104 9.63 -8.00 -1.69
N LEU A 105 9.12 -9.23 -1.54
CA LEU A 105 9.64 -10.41 -2.23
C LEU A 105 9.45 -10.31 -3.75
N LEU A 106 8.30 -9.86 -4.22
CA LEU A 106 8.04 -9.66 -5.64
C LEU A 106 8.89 -8.53 -6.23
N ALA A 107 9.08 -7.43 -5.50
CA ALA A 107 9.99 -6.35 -5.92
C ALA A 107 11.45 -6.82 -5.99
N LEU A 108 11.87 -7.70 -5.08
CA LEU A 108 13.19 -8.33 -5.16
C LEU A 108 13.28 -9.30 -6.35
N ALA A 109 12.23 -10.10 -6.58
CA ALA A 109 12.16 -11.00 -7.71
C ALA A 109 12.23 -10.25 -9.06
N GLU A 110 11.52 -9.12 -9.18
CA GLU A 110 11.62 -8.19 -10.31
C GLU A 110 13.09 -7.82 -10.54
N ARG A 111 13.74 -7.31 -9.50
CA ARG A 111 15.11 -6.79 -9.58
C ARG A 111 16.15 -7.83 -9.98
N PHE A 112 15.99 -9.09 -9.58
CA PHE A 112 16.99 -10.13 -9.83
C PHE A 112 16.72 -10.96 -11.08
N LEU A 113 15.47 -11.23 -11.42
CA LEU A 113 15.11 -12.20 -12.47
C LEU A 113 14.78 -11.54 -13.81
N LEU A 114 14.20 -10.34 -13.80
CA LEU A 114 13.54 -9.77 -14.97
C LEU A 114 14.44 -8.88 -15.86
N PRO A 115 15.41 -8.11 -15.32
CA PRO A 115 16.34 -7.33 -16.15
C PRO A 115 17.05 -8.13 -17.23
N GLY A 116 17.45 -9.37 -16.91
CA GLY A 116 18.09 -10.27 -17.88
C GLY A 116 17.15 -10.74 -18.99
N LEU A 117 15.86 -10.92 -18.69
CA LEU A 117 14.84 -11.25 -19.69
C LEU A 117 14.50 -10.04 -20.57
N TRP A 118 14.37 -8.86 -19.97
CA TRP A 118 14.11 -7.61 -20.69
C TRP A 118 15.24 -7.27 -21.66
N ALA A 119 16.50 -7.37 -21.22
CA ALA A 119 17.67 -7.12 -22.06
C ALA A 119 17.70 -8.07 -23.28
N LYS A 120 17.44 -9.36 -23.07
CA LYS A 120 17.37 -10.34 -24.16
C LYS A 120 16.25 -10.03 -25.15
N LEU A 121 15.07 -9.62 -24.68
CA LEU A 121 13.93 -9.29 -25.54
C LEU A 121 14.16 -8.01 -26.36
N ALA A 122 14.79 -7.00 -25.75
CA ALA A 122 15.13 -5.77 -26.42
C ALA A 122 16.32 -5.92 -27.39
N GLY A 123 17.08 -7.02 -27.31
CA GLY A 123 18.22 -7.31 -28.19
C GLY A 123 19.55 -6.78 -27.69
N PHE A 124 19.66 -6.49 -26.38
CA PHE A 124 20.89 -6.04 -25.73
C PHE A 124 21.68 -7.21 -25.13
N GLU A 125 23.00 -7.08 -25.06
CA GLU A 125 23.91 -8.09 -24.51
C GLU A 125 23.86 -8.16 -22.98
N GLY A 126 23.30 -7.13 -22.34
CA GLY A 126 23.13 -7.07 -20.90
C GLY A 126 22.33 -5.83 -20.44
N TRP A 127 22.33 -5.57 -19.14
CA TRP A 127 21.63 -4.46 -18.53
C TRP A 127 22.51 -3.73 -17.51
N LYS A 128 22.25 -2.45 -17.28
CA LYS A 128 22.88 -1.63 -16.24
C LYS A 128 21.83 -0.87 -15.45
N LEU A 129 22.01 -0.82 -14.12
CA LEU A 129 21.21 0.01 -13.23
C LEU A 129 21.65 1.48 -13.38
N GLY A 130 20.72 2.36 -13.72
CA GLY A 130 21.02 3.77 -13.98
C GLY A 130 21.38 4.55 -12.72
N LEU A 131 22.66 4.88 -12.59
CA LEU A 131 23.11 6.13 -11.96
C LEU A 131 23.61 7.01 -13.10
N ASN A 132 23.00 8.17 -13.31
CA ASN A 132 23.51 9.20 -14.22
C ASN A 132 24.90 9.64 -13.72
N MET A 133 25.96 9.00 -14.19
CA MET A 133 27.29 9.57 -14.10
C MET A 133 27.36 10.69 -15.14
N PRO A 134 27.80 11.91 -14.76
CA PRO A 134 27.99 12.97 -15.74
C PRO A 134 29.00 12.49 -16.77
N VAL A 135 28.52 12.27 -17.99
CA VAL A 135 29.37 11.96 -19.14
C VAL A 135 30.17 13.24 -19.42
N PRO A 136 31.52 13.20 -19.41
CA PRO A 136 32.32 14.38 -19.72
C PRO A 136 31.94 14.91 -21.10
N GLU A 137 31.63 16.21 -21.20
CA GLU A 137 31.31 16.87 -22.46
C GLU A 137 32.47 16.68 -23.45
N GLY A 138 32.31 15.75 -24.39
CA GLY A 138 33.33 15.43 -25.41
C GLY A 138 33.60 13.94 -25.64
N SER A 139 33.09 13.04 -24.79
CA SER A 139 33.07 11.61 -25.14
C SER A 139 31.79 11.29 -25.93
N GLN A 140 31.95 10.69 -27.12
CA GLN A 140 30.83 10.04 -27.79
C GLN A 140 30.20 9.08 -26.77
N PRO A 141 28.87 9.08 -26.57
CA PRO A 141 28.26 8.11 -25.69
C PRO A 141 28.68 6.75 -26.23
N VAL A 142 29.33 5.94 -25.41
CA VAL A 142 29.50 4.52 -25.71
C VAL A 142 28.10 3.94 -25.66
N GLN A 143 27.37 4.09 -26.77
CA GLN A 143 25.99 3.70 -27.01
C GLN A 143 25.89 2.18 -27.20
N ALA A 144 26.83 1.41 -26.65
CA ALA A 144 27.06 0.04 -27.04
C ALA A 144 26.40 -0.94 -26.04
N ALA A 145 25.29 -1.53 -26.50
CA ALA A 145 24.81 -2.87 -26.15
C ALA A 145 24.19 -3.15 -24.77
N LEU A 146 23.87 -2.16 -23.94
CA LEU A 146 23.32 -2.40 -22.59
C LEU A 146 22.04 -1.60 -22.29
N LEU A 147 20.98 -2.30 -21.86
CA LEU A 147 19.70 -1.70 -21.46
C LEU A 147 19.85 -0.88 -20.18
N GLN A 148 19.43 0.38 -20.18
CA GLN A 148 19.47 1.26 -19.00
C GLN A 148 18.18 1.12 -18.18
N ILE A 149 18.29 0.71 -16.92
CA ILE A 149 17.11 0.52 -16.05
C ILE A 149 17.12 1.52 -14.90
N GLU A 150 16.09 2.36 -14.82
CA GLU A 150 15.95 3.34 -13.74
C GLU A 150 15.45 2.67 -12.44
N SER A 151 16.19 2.87 -11.35
CA SER A 151 15.85 2.32 -10.03
C SER A 151 14.88 3.21 -9.27
N PHE A 152 13.59 3.05 -9.53
CA PHE A 152 12.53 3.62 -8.71
C PHE A 152 12.09 2.60 -7.65
N VAL A 153 12.89 2.46 -6.59
CA VAL A 153 12.56 1.57 -5.48
C VAL A 153 12.25 2.39 -4.25
N LEU A 154 11.09 2.13 -3.63
CA LEU A 154 10.75 2.74 -2.37
C LEU A 154 11.69 2.23 -1.28
N ALA A 155 12.29 3.13 -0.52
CA ALA A 155 13.24 2.75 0.52
C ALA A 155 12.56 1.83 1.55
N TRP A 156 13.29 0.84 2.05
CA TRP A 156 12.74 -0.27 2.83
C TRP A 156 11.91 0.16 4.05
N TRP A 157 12.26 1.29 4.69
CA TRP A 157 11.54 1.85 5.84
C TRP A 157 10.11 2.34 5.50
N TRP A 158 9.78 2.53 4.22
CA TRP A 158 8.41 2.85 3.83
C TRP A 158 7.44 1.67 3.95
N TYR A 159 7.92 0.43 3.82
CA TYR A 159 7.07 -0.77 3.95
C TYR A 159 6.42 -0.86 5.34
N PRO A 160 7.18 -0.80 6.45
CA PRO A 160 6.57 -0.80 7.78
C PRO A 160 5.78 0.49 8.08
N LEU A 161 6.17 1.63 7.49
CA LEU A 161 5.44 2.88 7.67
C LEU A 161 4.05 2.81 7.01
N LEU A 162 3.97 2.35 5.76
CA LEU A 162 2.72 2.15 5.02
C LEU A 162 1.83 1.11 5.70
N TRP A 163 2.43 0.03 6.20
CA TRP A 163 1.74 -0.97 7.01
C TRP A 163 1.09 -0.36 8.26
N ALA A 164 1.87 0.36 9.06
CA ALA A 164 1.38 0.99 10.28
C ALA A 164 0.31 2.05 9.98
N ALA A 165 0.51 2.86 8.94
CA ALA A 165 -0.43 3.90 8.53
C ALA A 165 -1.76 3.30 8.04
N ALA A 166 -1.72 2.26 7.20
CA ALA A 166 -2.91 1.59 6.68
C ALA A 166 -3.74 0.95 7.81
N LEU A 167 -3.08 0.27 8.75
CA LEU A 167 -3.74 -0.28 9.94
C LEU A 167 -4.35 0.83 10.81
N ALA A 168 -3.58 1.88 11.08
CA ALA A 168 -4.02 2.97 11.92
C ALA A 168 -5.25 3.68 11.35
N LEU A 169 -5.16 4.12 10.10
CA LEU A 169 -6.25 4.80 9.42
C LEU A 169 -7.47 3.89 9.25
N GLY A 170 -7.25 2.62 8.91
CA GLY A 170 -8.33 1.66 8.74
C GLY A 170 -9.11 1.41 10.04
N LEU A 171 -8.42 1.28 11.18
CA LEU A 171 -9.06 1.16 12.48
C LEU A 171 -9.80 2.45 12.90
N CYS A 172 -9.21 3.62 12.65
CA CYS A 172 -9.86 4.91 12.89
C CYS A 172 -11.15 5.05 12.09
N PHE A 173 -11.11 4.72 10.80
CA PHE A 173 -12.25 4.85 9.91
C PHE A 173 -13.32 3.81 10.26
N GLY A 174 -12.92 2.57 10.56
CA GLY A 174 -13.82 1.54 11.03
C GLY A 174 -14.57 1.94 12.31
N ALA A 175 -13.86 2.52 13.28
CA ALA A 175 -14.48 3.02 14.51
C ALA A 175 -15.44 4.19 14.26
N LEU A 176 -15.11 5.11 13.33
CA LEU A 176 -15.99 6.21 12.92
C LEU A 176 -17.27 5.69 12.26
N ILE A 177 -17.14 4.74 11.31
CA ILE A 177 -18.28 4.12 10.62
C ILE A 177 -19.14 3.35 11.62
N GLN A 178 -18.54 2.60 12.54
CA GLN A 178 -19.32 1.87 13.55
C GLN A 178 -20.11 2.81 14.45
N ARG A 179 -19.56 3.96 14.82
CA ARG A 179 -20.21 4.92 15.72
C ARG A 179 -21.29 5.75 15.04
N PHE A 180 -21.01 6.27 13.85
CA PHE A 180 -21.88 7.21 13.14
C PHE A 180 -22.71 6.56 12.02
N GLY A 181 -22.48 5.28 11.71
CA GLY A 181 -23.17 4.54 10.67
C GLY A 181 -22.98 5.14 9.28
N PRO A 182 -24.02 5.13 8.43
CA PRO A 182 -23.94 5.66 7.05
C PRO A 182 -23.50 7.13 6.98
N LYS A 183 -23.85 7.95 7.98
CA LYS A 183 -23.44 9.37 8.01
C LYS A 183 -21.93 9.53 8.17
N GLY A 184 -21.30 8.65 8.96
CA GLY A 184 -19.85 8.61 9.12
C GLY A 184 -19.15 8.21 7.82
N ALA A 185 -19.71 7.23 7.10
CA ALA A 185 -19.20 6.81 5.80
C ALA A 185 -19.27 7.95 4.76
N TRP A 186 -20.38 8.68 4.69
CA TRP A 186 -20.53 9.84 3.81
C TRP A 186 -19.55 10.96 4.15
N ALA A 187 -19.33 11.25 5.43
CA ALA A 187 -18.36 12.26 5.86
C ALA A 187 -16.91 11.86 5.48
N LEU A 188 -16.54 10.60 5.73
CA LEU A 188 -15.22 10.07 5.33
C LEU A 188 -15.03 10.08 3.82
N TRP A 189 -16.07 9.74 3.06
CA TRP A 189 -16.05 9.83 1.61
C TRP A 189 -15.87 11.28 1.14
N ALA A 190 -16.59 12.25 1.71
CA ALA A 190 -16.44 13.66 1.36
C ALA A 190 -15.02 14.18 1.67
N ILE A 191 -14.43 13.77 2.80
CA ILE A 191 -13.03 14.09 3.15
C ILE A 191 -12.08 13.48 2.12
N TRP A 192 -12.27 12.21 1.76
CA TRP A 192 -11.46 11.53 0.75
C TRP A 192 -11.55 12.22 -0.61
N MET A 193 -12.77 12.53 -1.08
CA MET A 193 -12.99 13.26 -2.34
C MET A 193 -12.35 14.65 -2.30
N GLY A 194 -12.45 15.36 -1.18
CA GLY A 194 -11.79 16.64 -0.97
C GLY A 194 -10.26 16.54 -1.01
N LEU A 195 -9.68 15.45 -0.50
CA LEU A 195 -8.24 15.22 -0.59
C LEU A 195 -7.79 14.85 -2.01
N CYS A 196 -8.51 13.97 -2.71
CA CYS A 196 -8.13 13.56 -4.06
C CYS A 196 -8.32 14.67 -5.10
N PHE A 197 -9.44 15.40 -5.03
CA PHE A 197 -9.81 16.41 -6.03
C PHE A 197 -9.53 17.84 -5.59
N GLY A 198 -9.32 18.09 -4.30
CA GLY A 198 -9.01 19.43 -3.77
C GLY A 198 -7.80 20.09 -4.43
N PRO A 199 -6.65 19.42 -4.61
CA PRO A 199 -5.50 20.01 -5.29
C PRO A 199 -5.79 20.37 -6.75
N GLN A 200 -6.62 19.57 -7.42
CA GLN A 200 -7.00 19.78 -8.81
C GLN A 200 -8.03 20.92 -8.96
N LEU A 201 -8.87 21.13 -7.95
CA LEU A 201 -9.88 22.19 -7.92
C LEU A 201 -9.34 23.54 -7.40
N LEU A 202 -8.35 23.54 -6.51
CA LEU A 202 -7.82 24.73 -5.83
C LEU A 202 -6.45 25.20 -6.37
N GLY A 203 -5.84 24.45 -7.29
CA GLY A 203 -4.57 24.80 -7.93
C GLY A 203 -3.39 24.93 -6.95
N GLN A 204 -2.40 25.77 -7.29
CA GLN A 204 -1.18 26.00 -6.49
C GLN A 204 -1.44 26.51 -5.06
N ASN A 205 -2.66 26.96 -4.73
CA ASN A 205 -3.04 27.46 -3.41
C ASN A 205 -3.52 26.35 -2.45
N ALA A 206 -3.54 25.09 -2.90
CA ALA A 206 -3.90 23.96 -2.05
C ALA A 206 -2.74 23.59 -1.10
N TYR A 207 -2.66 24.31 0.03
CA TYR A 207 -1.83 23.94 1.19
C TYR A 207 -2.11 22.52 1.72
N LEU A 208 -3.19 21.88 1.25
CA LEU A 208 -3.58 20.53 1.63
C LEU A 208 -2.59 19.45 1.15
N ILE A 209 -1.93 19.61 -0.01
CA ILE A 209 -1.06 18.57 -0.60
C ILE A 209 0.24 19.14 -1.23
N GLY A 210 0.29 20.44 -1.57
CA GLY A 210 1.39 21.00 -2.39
C GLY A 210 2.70 21.27 -1.66
N GLN A 211 2.69 21.46 -0.33
CA GLN A 211 3.89 21.72 0.48
C GLN A 211 3.84 20.84 1.73
N TRP A 212 4.38 19.63 1.65
CA TRP A 212 4.58 18.74 2.80
C TRP A 212 5.64 19.33 3.73
N SER A 213 5.27 20.39 4.46
CA SER A 213 6.11 20.93 5.52
C SER A 213 6.20 19.92 6.67
N ILE A 214 7.33 19.93 7.38
CA ILE A 214 7.54 19.07 8.56
C ILE A 214 6.41 19.27 9.59
N GLY A 215 5.92 20.49 9.73
CA GLY A 215 4.79 20.81 10.60
C GLY A 215 3.48 20.14 10.18
N LEU A 216 3.20 20.06 8.88
CA LEU A 216 1.99 19.38 8.37
C LEU A 216 2.10 17.86 8.56
N ILE A 217 3.26 17.27 8.28
CA ILE A 217 3.51 15.84 8.53
C ILE A 217 3.34 15.52 10.02
N ALA A 218 3.94 16.32 10.90
CA ALA A 218 3.82 16.16 12.34
C ALA A 218 2.36 16.32 12.81
N GLY A 219 1.64 17.30 12.28
CA GLY A 219 0.21 17.50 12.55
C GLY A 219 -0.64 16.30 12.16
N VAL A 220 -0.43 15.74 10.96
CA VAL A 220 -1.11 14.52 10.51
C VAL A 220 -0.77 13.33 11.42
N ALA A 221 0.51 13.16 11.79
CA ALA A 221 0.93 12.08 12.68
C ALA A 221 0.24 12.16 14.05
N VAL A 222 0.14 13.37 14.63
CA VAL A 222 -0.57 13.61 15.89
C VAL A 222 -2.07 13.33 15.74
N LEU A 223 -2.69 13.76 14.65
CA LEU A 223 -4.11 13.50 14.38
C LEU A 223 -4.39 12.00 14.23
N VAL A 224 -3.52 11.26 13.55
CA VAL A 224 -3.64 9.79 13.43
C VAL A 224 -3.47 9.12 14.79
N ALA A 225 -2.50 9.55 15.60
CA ALA A 225 -2.30 9.00 16.94
C ALA A 225 -3.49 9.30 17.88
N ALA A 226 -4.00 10.53 17.88
CA ALA A 226 -5.19 10.90 18.65
C ALA A 226 -6.43 10.14 18.16
N GLY A 227 -6.59 10.00 16.84
CA GLY A 227 -7.64 9.22 16.22
C GLY A 227 -7.57 7.75 16.61
N LEU A 228 -6.38 7.17 16.69
CA LEU A 228 -6.15 5.78 17.13
C LEU A 228 -6.56 5.58 18.59
N VAL A 229 -6.12 6.47 19.47
CA VAL A 229 -6.50 6.42 20.90
C VAL A 229 -8.02 6.51 21.04
N TRP A 230 -8.64 7.43 20.31
CA TRP A 230 -10.09 7.56 20.28
C TRP A 230 -10.78 6.33 19.68
N ALA A 231 -10.25 5.75 18.62
CA ALA A 231 -10.80 4.57 17.97
C ALA A 231 -10.80 3.37 18.92
N VAL A 232 -9.67 3.12 19.59
CA VAL A 232 -9.57 2.06 20.61
C VAL A 232 -10.54 2.31 21.76
N TRP A 233 -10.59 3.54 22.29
CA TRP A 233 -11.53 3.89 23.35
C TRP A 233 -12.99 3.70 22.91
N SER A 234 -13.34 4.17 21.72
CA SER A 234 -14.69 4.09 21.14
C SER A 234 -15.11 2.64 20.92
N LEU A 235 -14.22 1.80 20.39
CA LEU A 235 -14.47 0.37 20.20
C LEU A 235 -14.68 -0.35 21.53
N LEU A 236 -13.90 -0.03 22.56
CA LEU A 236 -14.08 -0.59 23.90
C LEU A 236 -15.39 -0.16 24.57
N HIS A 237 -15.95 0.99 24.19
CA HIS A 237 -17.20 1.53 24.72
C HIS A 237 -18.38 1.44 23.73
N ALA A 238 -18.21 0.73 22.62
CA ALA A 238 -19.21 0.65 21.58
C ALA A 238 -20.54 0.07 22.12
N VAL A 239 -21.63 0.77 21.82
CA VAL A 239 -23.00 0.31 22.13
C VAL A 239 -23.35 -0.76 21.10
N VAL A 240 -23.61 -1.98 21.58
CA VAL A 240 -24.13 -3.07 20.72
C VAL A 240 -25.56 -2.69 20.34
N ARG A 241 -25.77 -2.36 19.08
CA ARG A 241 -27.12 -2.10 18.55
C ARG A 241 -27.70 -3.46 18.14
N TRP A 242 -28.74 -3.87 18.86
CA TRP A 242 -29.54 -5.07 18.58
C TRP A 242 -30.44 -4.85 17.38
#